data_AF-A0A7Z9KBW1-F1
#
_entry.id   AF-A0A7Z9KBW1-F1
#
_cell.length_a   1.000
_cell.length_b   1.000
_cell.length_c   1.000
_cell.angle_alpha   90.00
_cell.angle_beta   90.00
_cell.angle_gamma   90.00
#
_symmetry.space_group_name_H-M   'P 1'
#
loop_
_entity.id
_entity.type
_entity.pdbx_description
1 polymer ?
#
loop_
_entity_poly.entity_id
_entity_poly.type
_entity_poly.pdbx_seq_one_letter_code
_entity_poly.pdbx_strand_id
1 'polypeptide(L)'
;KFIVVQVPDTTSRMAMMQTGAIDLGNIDFGKFRELESKGLVFLQTMSDKDTMTLSAIWPGNLWTDLNAKIASKNLKAGESEDAAITPWLSPVYEVDHAWIGCPWESKCPYTDTDNPAGMSDMEQARLVRWGLSHAIDRQGIVDVLQAGLGTPIYQELMGPLFPGWRPERTVTAAMVKATHGKYSGKSETQAAEVLGPGTGWIEYKEYDNAAEPNHEWPWLIETDLGEANRLLDLAGYPKGSDGVRFEIKMNKYNCETGAVCLEQADAVAAGWEELGVKVTMLTEEYGAVVVPRMRDRTQPWPVVKNCSVETANYPFDWPPPSADSTFSRPAWGCSFENRFLDYMYMEINGTRDKAKREDLHLDMVDYYYYWQLYSGMVQPPRGVAANPKTVVSWNSRSTAAGFWGRPQHIIPVQ
;
A
#
# COMPACT_ATOMS: atom_id res chain seq x y z
N LYS A 1 30.85 25.50 11.00
CA LYS A 1 30.54 24.56 12.10
C LYS A 1 29.02 24.45 12.15
N PHE A 2 28.47 23.26 12.00
CA PHE A 2 27.02 23.03 12.07
C PHE A 2 26.74 22.15 13.28
N ILE A 3 25.69 22.48 14.04
CA ILE A 3 25.33 21.79 15.29
C ILE A 3 23.96 21.14 15.08
N VAL A 4 23.92 19.81 15.10
CA VAL A 4 22.67 19.06 15.14
C VAL A 4 22.32 18.81 16.58
N VAL A 5 21.21 19.38 17.06
CA VAL A 5 20.65 19.09 18.37
C VAL A 5 19.37 18.30 18.17
N GLN A 6 19.32 17.07 18.68
CA GLN A 6 18.09 16.30 18.70
C GLN A 6 17.20 16.82 19.83
N VAL A 7 16.20 17.62 19.46
CA VAL A 7 15.15 18.11 20.36
C VAL A 7 13.91 17.26 20.09
N PRO A 8 13.30 16.59 21.08
CA PRO A 8 12.28 15.59 20.84
C PRO A 8 10.96 16.16 20.30
N ASP A 9 10.50 17.32 20.78
CA ASP A 9 9.22 17.89 20.39
C ASP A 9 9.33 18.97 19.29
N THR A 10 8.33 19.00 18.39
CA THR A 10 8.29 19.90 17.23
C THR A 10 8.18 21.37 17.61
N THR A 11 7.46 21.69 18.69
CA THR A 11 7.25 23.08 19.13
C THR A 11 8.54 23.72 19.62
N SER A 12 9.32 23.01 20.45
CA SER A 12 10.63 23.45 20.91
C SER A 12 11.62 23.58 19.75
N ARG A 13 11.61 22.63 18.79
CA ARG A 13 12.42 22.76 17.56
C ARG A 13 12.12 24.07 16.84
N MET A 14 10.85 24.38 16.60
CA MET A 14 10.45 25.64 15.95
C MET A 14 10.90 26.86 16.76
N ALA A 15 10.68 26.90 18.07
CA ALA A 15 11.11 28.01 18.92
C ALA A 15 12.64 28.21 18.90
N MET A 16 13.42 27.13 18.93
CA MET A 16 14.88 27.17 18.85
C MET A 16 15.36 27.63 17.47
N MET A 17 14.66 27.27 16.39
CA MET A 17 14.95 27.81 15.05
C MET A 17 14.68 29.32 14.98
N GLN A 18 13.58 29.80 15.56
CA GLN A 18 13.25 31.22 15.59
C GLN A 18 14.29 32.06 16.33
N THR A 19 14.83 31.55 17.43
CA THR A 19 15.86 32.23 18.23
C THR A 19 17.27 32.08 17.65
N GLY A 20 17.46 31.24 16.63
CA GLY A 20 18.76 30.93 16.05
C GLY A 20 19.62 29.98 16.90
N ALA A 21 19.01 29.30 17.88
CA ALA A 21 19.70 28.28 18.68
C ALA A 21 19.98 26.99 17.88
N ILE A 22 19.17 26.72 16.85
CA ILE A 22 19.39 25.68 15.83
C ILE A 22 19.02 26.23 14.45
N ASP A 23 19.57 25.64 13.40
CA ASP A 23 19.36 26.09 12.01
C ASP A 23 18.27 25.28 11.27
N LEU A 24 18.16 23.98 11.60
CA LEU A 24 17.33 22.99 10.91
C LEU A 24 16.72 22.01 11.91
N GLY A 25 15.56 21.45 11.58
CA GLY A 25 14.95 20.38 12.37
C GLY A 25 13.82 19.65 11.66
N ASN A 26 13.58 18.39 12.04
CA ASN A 26 12.40 17.66 11.59
C ASN A 26 11.13 18.39 12.06
N ILE A 27 10.09 18.34 11.23
CA ILE A 27 8.81 18.96 11.48
C ILE A 27 7.70 17.98 11.11
N ASP A 28 6.65 17.93 11.91
CA ASP A 28 5.43 17.19 11.56
C ASP A 28 4.66 17.94 10.47
N PHE A 29 4.08 17.23 9.50
CA PHE A 29 3.33 17.84 8.39
C PHE A 29 2.18 18.75 8.89
N GLY A 30 1.49 18.36 9.96
CA GLY A 30 0.42 19.16 10.56
C GLY A 30 0.89 20.52 11.12
N LYS A 31 2.19 20.79 11.19
CA LYS A 31 2.78 22.05 11.67
C LYS A 31 3.24 22.99 10.56
N PHE A 32 3.05 22.63 9.29
CA PHE A 32 3.53 23.43 8.16
C PHE A 32 2.92 24.83 8.12
N ARG A 33 1.63 24.99 8.43
CA ARG A 33 1.01 26.32 8.51
C ARG A 33 1.56 27.16 9.67
N GLU A 34 1.89 26.54 10.79
CA GLU A 34 2.48 27.22 11.95
C GLU A 34 3.92 27.67 11.65
N LEU A 35 4.65 26.88 10.87
CA LEU A 35 6.04 27.11 10.48
C LEU A 35 6.21 28.46 9.78
N GLU A 36 5.34 28.80 8.82
CA GLU A 36 5.39 30.08 8.10
C GLU A 36 5.11 31.27 9.04
N SER A 37 4.12 31.16 9.93
CA SER A 37 3.81 32.21 10.92
C SER A 37 5.00 32.56 11.83
N LYS A 38 5.94 31.63 11.95
CA LYS A 38 7.15 31.73 12.76
C LYS A 38 8.35 32.30 12.00
N GLY A 39 8.18 32.63 10.71
CA GLY A 39 9.27 33.10 9.83
C GLY A 39 10.27 32.00 9.46
N LEU A 40 9.86 30.74 9.58
CA LEU A 40 10.62 29.56 9.16
C LEU A 40 10.18 29.14 7.76
N VAL A 41 10.94 28.25 7.12
CA VAL A 41 10.56 27.64 5.82
C VAL A 41 10.68 26.12 5.86
N PHE A 42 9.81 25.42 5.12
CA PHE A 42 10.02 24.01 4.83
C PHE A 42 10.97 23.89 3.65
N LEU A 43 12.09 23.20 3.85
CA LEU A 43 13.02 22.86 2.79
C LEU A 43 12.79 21.41 2.41
N GLN A 44 12.30 21.18 1.20
CA GLN A 44 12.33 19.86 0.61
C GLN A 44 13.80 19.46 0.41
N THR A 45 14.20 18.34 1.02
CA THR A 45 15.61 17.92 1.07
C THR A 45 15.98 16.90 0.03
N MET A 46 15.01 16.39 -0.74
CA MET A 46 15.20 15.35 -1.75
C MET A 46 14.44 15.70 -3.03
N SER A 47 14.65 14.95 -4.13
CA SER A 47 13.90 15.23 -5.37
C SER A 47 12.39 15.06 -5.17
N ASP A 48 11.62 15.63 -6.07
CA ASP A 48 10.16 15.44 -6.15
C ASP A 48 9.74 13.99 -6.36
N LYS A 49 10.65 13.11 -6.79
CA LYS A 49 10.43 11.66 -6.86
C LYS A 49 10.83 10.93 -5.57
N ASP A 50 11.67 11.55 -4.75
CA ASP A 50 12.17 11.00 -3.49
C ASP A 50 11.20 11.29 -2.34
N THR A 51 9.94 10.95 -2.53
CA THR A 51 8.86 11.15 -1.58
C THR A 51 8.69 9.93 -0.68
N MET A 52 7.67 9.97 0.17
CA MET A 52 7.13 8.81 0.87
C MET A 52 5.74 8.52 0.30
N THR A 53 5.29 7.28 0.27
CA THR A 53 3.92 6.93 -0.10
C THR A 53 3.10 6.69 1.17
N LEU A 54 1.78 6.71 1.06
CA LEU A 54 0.87 6.33 2.13
C LEU A 54 -0.38 5.71 1.51
N SER A 55 -0.83 4.60 2.08
CA SER A 55 -2.00 3.86 1.60
C SER A 55 -2.86 3.40 2.77
N ALA A 56 -4.15 3.16 2.50
CA ALA A 56 -4.91 2.18 3.27
C ALA A 56 -4.57 0.79 2.69
N ILE A 57 -3.78 0.02 3.43
CA ILE A 57 -3.34 -1.32 3.06
C ILE A 57 -4.41 -2.33 3.47
N TRP A 58 -4.57 -3.41 2.71
CA TRP A 58 -5.53 -4.50 2.97
C TRP A 58 -4.90 -5.83 3.41
N PRO A 59 -4.37 -5.94 4.66
CA PRO A 59 -3.98 -7.20 5.27
C PRO A 59 -5.07 -8.29 5.26
N GLY A 60 -4.65 -9.55 5.43
CA GLY A 60 -5.54 -10.70 5.59
C GLY A 60 -5.85 -11.44 4.29
N ASN A 61 -5.57 -10.84 3.14
CA ASN A 61 -5.70 -11.46 1.82
C ASN A 61 -4.55 -12.45 1.55
N LEU A 62 -4.63 -13.66 2.14
CA LEU A 62 -3.61 -14.71 2.09
C LEU A 62 -3.97 -15.78 1.05
N TRP A 63 -3.53 -15.59 -0.18
CA TRP A 63 -3.88 -16.33 -1.40
C TRP A 63 -2.68 -17.09 -1.98
N THR A 64 -1.91 -17.76 -1.12
CA THR A 64 -0.85 -18.69 -1.51
C THR A 64 -0.65 -19.76 -0.45
N ASP A 65 -0.65 -21.03 -0.85
CA ASP A 65 -0.39 -22.19 0.00
C ASP A 65 1.08 -22.60 0.00
N LEU A 66 1.94 -21.74 -0.58
CA LEU A 66 3.34 -21.98 -0.78
C LEU A 66 4.18 -20.83 -0.23
N ASN A 67 5.17 -21.16 0.60
CA ASN A 67 6.26 -20.26 0.92
C ASN A 67 7.36 -20.33 -0.16
N ALA A 68 7.31 -19.41 -1.13
CA ALA A 68 8.22 -19.37 -2.27
C ALA A 68 9.70 -19.20 -1.88
N LYS A 69 9.98 -18.55 -0.74
CA LYS A 69 11.35 -18.41 -0.20
C LYS A 69 11.92 -19.71 0.35
N ILE A 70 11.09 -20.56 0.95
CA ILE A 70 11.53 -21.89 1.38
C ILE A 70 11.64 -22.80 0.16
N ALA A 71 10.65 -22.80 -0.72
CA ALA A 71 10.67 -23.60 -1.95
C ALA A 71 11.90 -23.30 -2.82
N SER A 72 12.28 -22.03 -2.97
CA SER A 72 13.51 -21.64 -3.69
C SER A 72 14.81 -22.09 -3.00
N LYS A 73 14.83 -22.25 -1.66
CA LYS A 73 15.98 -22.84 -0.95
C LYS A 73 16.04 -24.36 -1.12
N ASN A 74 14.86 -24.99 -1.23
CA ASN A 74 14.68 -26.43 -1.32
C ASN A 74 14.71 -26.96 -2.77
N LEU A 75 15.24 -26.17 -3.73
CA LEU A 75 15.48 -26.60 -5.12
C LEU A 75 16.42 -27.82 -5.24
N LYS A 76 17.01 -28.30 -4.14
CA LYS A 76 17.67 -29.60 -4.07
C LYS A 76 16.62 -30.69 -3.85
N ALA A 77 16.51 -31.61 -4.80
CA ALA A 77 15.44 -32.61 -4.89
C ALA A 77 15.15 -33.34 -3.56
N GLY A 78 13.88 -33.26 -3.11
CA GLY A 78 13.32 -34.10 -2.04
C GLY A 78 12.63 -33.37 -0.88
N GLU A 79 12.72 -32.04 -0.76
CA GLU A 79 12.31 -31.28 0.44
C GLU A 79 11.17 -30.26 0.18
N SER A 80 10.33 -30.46 -0.84
CA SER A 80 9.29 -29.47 -1.21
C SER A 80 8.11 -29.38 -0.23
N GLU A 81 7.88 -30.40 0.62
CA GLU A 81 6.80 -30.41 1.60
C GLU A 81 6.97 -29.31 2.68
N ASP A 82 8.21 -28.97 3.04
CA ASP A 82 8.51 -27.92 4.04
C ASP A 82 8.10 -26.51 3.58
N ALA A 83 7.86 -26.32 2.29
CA ALA A 83 7.40 -25.05 1.74
C ALA A 83 5.88 -24.87 1.80
N ALA A 84 5.12 -25.95 2.03
CA ALA A 84 3.66 -25.86 2.13
C ALA A 84 3.26 -25.05 3.37
N ILE A 85 2.28 -24.17 3.20
CA ILE A 85 1.66 -23.40 4.28
C ILE A 85 0.14 -23.57 4.23
N THR A 86 -0.52 -23.33 5.36
CA THR A 86 -1.97 -23.51 5.53
C THR A 86 -2.63 -22.17 5.83
N PRO A 87 -2.70 -21.24 4.86
CA PRO A 87 -3.22 -19.88 5.07
C PRO A 87 -4.67 -19.87 5.57
N TRP A 88 -5.50 -20.84 5.16
CA TRP A 88 -6.88 -21.01 5.64
C TRP A 88 -7.01 -21.29 7.15
N LEU A 89 -5.91 -21.64 7.85
CA LEU A 89 -5.89 -21.77 9.31
C LEU A 89 -5.56 -20.45 10.02
N SER A 90 -5.27 -19.37 9.27
CA SER A 90 -5.02 -18.07 9.87
C SER A 90 -6.30 -17.51 10.50
N PRO A 91 -6.21 -16.85 11.67
CA PRO A 91 -7.34 -16.16 12.31
C PRO A 91 -8.03 -15.13 11.42
N VAL A 92 -7.37 -14.63 10.37
CA VAL A 92 -7.99 -13.68 9.43
C VAL A 92 -9.16 -14.28 8.66
N TYR A 93 -9.25 -15.61 8.59
CA TYR A 93 -10.35 -16.34 7.98
C TYR A 93 -11.30 -16.93 9.01
N GLU A 94 -11.17 -16.69 10.32
CA GLU A 94 -12.11 -17.25 11.32
C GLU A 94 -13.55 -16.74 11.14
N VAL A 95 -13.69 -15.56 10.57
CA VAL A 95 -14.96 -14.94 10.22
C VAL A 95 -14.90 -14.39 8.81
N ASP A 96 -16.06 -14.30 8.19
CA ASP A 96 -16.21 -13.67 6.88
C ASP A 96 -16.09 -12.16 7.03
N HIS A 97 -15.12 -11.56 6.32
CA HIS A 97 -14.84 -10.14 6.37
C HIS A 97 -15.09 -9.54 4.98
N ALA A 98 -15.98 -8.55 4.91
CA ALA A 98 -16.39 -7.91 3.65
C ALA A 98 -15.25 -7.43 2.72
N TRP A 99 -14.02 -7.25 3.22
CA TRP A 99 -12.85 -6.79 2.45
C TRP A 99 -11.73 -7.83 2.31
N ILE A 100 -11.91 -9.05 2.82
CA ILE A 100 -10.95 -10.17 2.70
C ILE A 100 -11.62 -11.27 1.89
N GLY A 101 -11.02 -11.62 0.75
CA GLY A 101 -11.47 -12.78 -0.01
C GLY A 101 -10.74 -14.06 0.40
N CYS A 102 -11.47 -15.16 0.51
CA CYS A 102 -10.95 -16.51 0.72
C CYS A 102 -11.01 -17.33 -0.58
N PRO A 103 -9.88 -17.57 -1.25
CA PRO A 103 -9.84 -18.36 -2.50
C PRO A 103 -9.83 -19.88 -2.24
N TRP A 104 -9.95 -20.31 -0.98
CA TRP A 104 -9.63 -21.69 -0.57
C TRP A 104 -10.78 -22.68 -0.70
N GLU A 105 -11.86 -22.28 -1.38
CA GLU A 105 -13.07 -23.08 -1.59
C GLU A 105 -13.55 -23.74 -0.28
N SER A 106 -13.64 -25.08 -0.25
CA SER A 106 -14.11 -25.83 0.91
C SER A 106 -13.19 -25.78 2.14
N LYS A 107 -12.01 -25.15 2.04
CA LYS A 107 -11.10 -24.96 3.18
C LYS A 107 -11.36 -23.64 3.91
N CYS A 108 -12.11 -22.70 3.33
CA CYS A 108 -12.56 -21.50 4.03
C CYS A 108 -13.40 -21.95 5.25
N PRO A 109 -13.05 -21.54 6.48
CA PRO A 109 -13.64 -22.11 7.68
C PRO A 109 -14.99 -21.48 8.05
N TYR A 110 -15.33 -20.31 7.49
CA TYR A 110 -16.67 -19.74 7.59
C TYR A 110 -17.60 -20.27 6.50
N THR A 111 -18.90 -20.19 6.78
CA THR A 111 -19.92 -20.31 5.74
C THR A 111 -20.26 -18.91 5.27
N ASP A 112 -19.91 -18.63 4.02
CA ASP A 112 -20.29 -17.42 3.32
C ASP A 112 -21.79 -17.43 3.03
N THR A 113 -22.48 -16.37 3.44
CA THR A 113 -23.95 -16.29 3.39
C THR A 113 -24.48 -14.96 2.86
N ASP A 114 -23.61 -14.00 2.54
CA ASP A 114 -24.01 -12.65 2.11
C ASP A 114 -23.61 -12.35 0.66
N ASN A 115 -22.91 -13.28 0.00
CA ASN A 115 -22.57 -13.15 -1.42
C ASN A 115 -23.80 -13.03 -2.33
N PRO A 116 -23.81 -12.03 -3.25
CA PRO A 116 -24.76 -12.01 -4.35
C PRO A 116 -24.74 -13.30 -5.19
N ALA A 117 -25.87 -13.63 -5.81
CA ALA A 117 -25.97 -14.85 -6.62
C ALA A 117 -24.95 -14.86 -7.77
N GLY A 118 -24.09 -15.90 -7.78
CA GLY A 118 -23.05 -16.06 -8.79
C GLY A 118 -21.77 -15.26 -8.53
N MET A 119 -21.72 -14.48 -7.44
CA MET A 119 -20.51 -13.81 -6.97
C MET A 119 -19.75 -14.75 -6.03
N SER A 120 -18.42 -14.73 -6.15
CA SER A 120 -17.53 -15.36 -5.18
C SER A 120 -17.11 -14.36 -4.12
N ASP A 121 -16.69 -14.87 -2.97
CA ASP A 121 -16.17 -14.09 -1.85
C ASP A 121 -15.01 -13.17 -2.30
N MET A 122 -14.07 -13.72 -3.05
CA MET A 122 -12.96 -12.98 -3.65
C MET A 122 -13.42 -11.79 -4.50
N GLU A 123 -14.48 -11.94 -5.31
CA GLU A 123 -15.02 -10.85 -6.14
C GLU A 123 -15.77 -9.82 -5.29
N GLN A 124 -16.58 -10.27 -4.34
CA GLN A 124 -17.28 -9.41 -3.39
C GLN A 124 -16.30 -8.52 -2.62
N ALA A 125 -15.29 -9.12 -2.02
CA ALA A 125 -14.25 -8.42 -1.28
C ALA A 125 -13.44 -7.46 -2.18
N ARG A 126 -13.19 -7.82 -3.44
CA ARG A 126 -12.53 -6.94 -4.41
C ARG A 126 -13.37 -5.69 -4.68
N LEU A 127 -14.67 -5.84 -4.93
CA LEU A 127 -15.58 -4.71 -5.13
C LEU A 127 -15.69 -3.83 -3.88
N VAL A 128 -15.69 -4.41 -2.68
CA VAL A 128 -15.65 -3.65 -1.43
C VAL A 128 -14.37 -2.81 -1.35
N ARG A 129 -13.18 -3.38 -1.58
CA ARG A 129 -11.93 -2.61 -1.58
C ARG A 129 -11.93 -1.48 -2.61
N TRP A 130 -12.49 -1.71 -3.79
CA TRP A 130 -12.68 -0.68 -4.80
C TRP A 130 -13.62 0.44 -4.35
N GLY A 131 -14.80 0.11 -3.83
CA GLY A 131 -15.76 1.09 -3.33
C GLY A 131 -15.16 1.93 -2.19
N LEU A 132 -14.46 1.29 -1.26
CA LEU A 132 -13.76 1.96 -0.16
C LEU A 132 -12.58 2.82 -0.66
N SER A 133 -11.94 2.48 -1.79
CA SER A 133 -10.88 3.30 -2.41
C SER A 133 -11.43 4.58 -3.05
N HIS A 134 -12.60 4.50 -3.70
CA HIS A 134 -13.28 5.66 -4.29
C HIS A 134 -13.77 6.67 -3.24
N ALA A 135 -14.00 6.24 -1.99
CA ALA A 135 -14.41 7.15 -0.92
C ALA A 135 -13.25 7.89 -0.24
N ILE A 136 -12.00 7.65 -0.62
CA ILE A 136 -10.86 8.38 -0.05
C ILE A 136 -10.75 9.75 -0.72
N ASP A 137 -10.94 10.84 0.03
CA ASP A 137 -10.67 12.21 -0.41
C ASP A 137 -9.17 12.53 -0.37
N ARG A 138 -8.45 12.03 -1.38
CA ARG A 138 -6.99 12.15 -1.49
C ARG A 138 -6.55 13.62 -1.60
N GLN A 139 -7.29 14.41 -2.37
CA GLN A 139 -6.95 15.83 -2.56
C GLN A 139 -7.27 16.65 -1.31
N GLY A 140 -8.40 16.38 -0.65
CA GLY A 140 -8.73 16.99 0.64
C GLY A 140 -7.68 16.67 1.72
N ILE A 141 -7.16 15.43 1.77
CA ILE A 141 -6.04 15.10 2.67
C ILE A 141 -4.81 15.97 2.39
N VAL A 142 -4.43 16.15 1.13
CA VAL A 142 -3.28 17.01 0.76
C VAL A 142 -3.53 18.46 1.17
N ASP A 143 -4.68 19.03 0.79
CA ASP A 143 -4.98 20.44 0.98
C ASP A 143 -5.17 20.81 2.46
N VAL A 144 -5.89 19.96 3.20
CA VAL A 144 -6.30 20.22 4.58
C VAL A 144 -5.22 19.78 5.57
N LEU A 145 -4.71 18.55 5.44
CA LEU A 145 -3.84 17.94 6.45
C LEU A 145 -2.35 18.11 6.14
N GLN A 146 -1.98 18.33 4.88
CA GLN A 146 -0.59 18.49 4.45
C GLN A 146 -0.27 19.90 3.93
N ALA A 147 -1.17 20.86 4.15
CA ALA A 147 -1.01 22.25 3.72
C ALA A 147 -0.73 22.41 2.21
N GLY A 148 -1.34 21.56 1.38
CA GLY A 148 -1.12 21.54 -0.07
C GLY A 148 0.20 20.88 -0.50
N LEU A 149 0.97 20.30 0.44
CA LEU A 149 2.24 19.65 0.16
C LEU A 149 2.07 18.13 0.06
N GLY A 150 1.96 17.65 -1.17
CA GLY A 150 1.85 16.23 -1.47
C GLY A 150 1.25 16.01 -2.86
N THR A 151 1.16 14.75 -3.25
CA THR A 151 0.51 14.35 -4.51
C THR A 151 -0.41 13.16 -4.22
N PRO A 152 -1.69 13.20 -4.64
CA PRO A 152 -2.55 12.02 -4.59
C PRO A 152 -1.91 10.82 -5.28
N ILE A 153 -2.03 9.65 -4.68
CA ILE A 153 -1.66 8.37 -5.30
C ILE A 153 -2.80 7.38 -5.15
N TYR A 154 -2.86 6.39 -6.02
CA TYR A 154 -4.01 5.50 -6.15
C TYR A 154 -3.64 4.05 -5.87
N GLN A 155 -2.34 3.73 -5.94
CA GLN A 155 -1.73 2.47 -5.56
C GLN A 155 -0.30 2.79 -5.03
N GLU A 156 0.25 1.97 -4.13
CA GLU A 156 1.49 2.35 -3.42
C GLU A 156 2.78 2.30 -4.29
N LEU A 157 2.77 1.49 -5.34
CA LEU A 157 3.85 1.27 -6.31
C LEU A 157 3.68 2.08 -7.60
N MET A 158 2.58 2.83 -7.75
CA MET A 158 2.26 3.52 -9.00
C MET A 158 1.40 4.77 -8.74
N GLY A 159 1.87 5.90 -9.24
CA GLY A 159 1.21 7.20 -9.09
C GLY A 159 1.95 8.29 -9.87
N PRO A 160 1.50 9.56 -9.80
CA PRO A 160 1.93 10.61 -10.73
C PRO A 160 3.44 10.88 -10.83
N LEU A 161 4.19 10.55 -9.78
CA LEU A 161 5.63 10.80 -9.68
C LEU A 161 6.47 9.53 -9.92
N PHE A 162 5.82 8.37 -10.09
CA PHE A 162 6.48 7.11 -10.43
C PHE A 162 6.81 7.05 -11.93
N PRO A 163 7.93 6.42 -12.31
CA PRO A 163 8.19 6.13 -13.71
C PRO A 163 7.13 5.16 -14.27
N GLY A 164 6.63 5.46 -15.46
CA GLY A 164 5.63 4.61 -16.13
C GLY A 164 4.16 4.94 -15.79
N TRP A 165 3.90 5.97 -14.97
CA TRP A 165 2.54 6.45 -14.69
C TRP A 165 1.77 6.82 -15.96
N ARG A 166 0.54 6.30 -16.06
CA ARG A 166 -0.40 6.54 -17.16
C ARG A 166 -1.79 6.74 -16.56
N PRO A 167 -2.22 7.99 -16.30
CA PRO A 167 -3.49 8.24 -15.61
C PRO A 167 -4.71 7.72 -16.37
N GLU A 168 -4.62 7.62 -17.69
CA GLU A 168 -5.65 7.09 -18.59
C GLU A 168 -5.68 5.56 -18.67
N ARG A 169 -4.72 4.86 -18.07
CA ARG A 169 -4.66 3.41 -18.14
C ARG A 169 -5.76 2.80 -17.28
N THR A 170 -6.38 1.75 -17.81
CA THR A 170 -7.38 0.96 -17.12
C THR A 170 -6.98 -0.52 -17.16
N VAL A 171 -7.56 -1.31 -16.26
CA VAL A 171 -7.43 -2.77 -16.24
C VAL A 171 -8.83 -3.39 -16.29
N THR A 172 -8.98 -4.53 -16.95
CA THR A 172 -10.23 -5.30 -17.01
C THR A 172 -10.00 -6.71 -16.49
N ALA A 173 -11.07 -7.44 -16.16
CA ALA A 173 -10.97 -8.85 -15.80
C ALA A 173 -10.33 -9.69 -16.93
N ALA A 174 -10.67 -9.36 -18.19
CA ALA A 174 -10.10 -10.01 -19.36
C ALA A 174 -8.58 -9.77 -19.50
N MET A 175 -8.10 -8.57 -19.16
CA MET A 175 -6.66 -8.28 -19.17
C MET A 175 -5.92 -9.11 -18.11
N VAL A 176 -6.42 -9.16 -16.87
CA VAL A 176 -5.79 -9.97 -15.81
C VAL A 176 -5.81 -11.46 -16.16
N LYS A 177 -6.93 -11.96 -16.72
CA LYS A 177 -7.02 -13.33 -17.25
C LYS A 177 -5.97 -13.60 -18.33
N ALA A 178 -5.79 -12.66 -19.27
CA ALA A 178 -4.80 -12.78 -20.34
C ALA A 178 -3.37 -12.77 -19.77
N THR A 179 -3.09 -11.92 -18.77
CA THR A 179 -1.81 -11.88 -18.05
C THR A 179 -1.51 -13.20 -17.36
N HIS A 180 -2.49 -13.80 -16.69
CA HIS A 180 -2.33 -15.14 -16.14
C HIS A 180 -2.01 -16.15 -17.25
N GLY A 181 -2.80 -16.19 -18.33
CA GLY A 181 -2.55 -17.06 -19.48
C GLY A 181 -1.16 -16.88 -20.12
N LYS A 182 -0.65 -15.65 -20.19
CA LYS A 182 0.71 -15.33 -20.69
C LYS A 182 1.79 -16.07 -19.92
N TYR A 183 1.58 -16.29 -18.62
CA TYR A 183 2.54 -16.94 -17.72
C TYR A 183 2.20 -18.40 -17.43
N SER A 184 1.23 -19.00 -18.14
CA SER A 184 0.89 -20.41 -17.98
C SER A 184 1.92 -21.38 -18.59
N GLY A 185 2.94 -20.87 -19.26
CA GLY A 185 4.03 -21.66 -19.84
C GLY A 185 5.13 -21.99 -18.83
N LYS A 186 6.18 -22.68 -19.30
CA LYS A 186 7.41 -22.80 -18.52
C LYS A 186 8.13 -21.45 -18.55
N SER A 187 8.33 -20.84 -17.40
CA SER A 187 9.22 -19.68 -17.26
C SER A 187 10.65 -20.02 -17.70
N GLU A 188 11.34 -19.01 -18.25
CA GLU A 188 12.79 -19.05 -18.55
C GLU A 188 13.65 -18.81 -17.30
N THR A 189 13.03 -18.46 -16.17
CA THR A 189 13.70 -18.23 -14.89
C THR A 189 13.42 -19.39 -13.91
N GLN A 190 14.07 -19.35 -12.75
CA GLN A 190 13.88 -20.32 -11.67
C GLN A 190 12.46 -20.35 -11.08
N ALA A 191 11.56 -19.41 -11.43
CA ALA A 191 10.19 -19.42 -10.91
C ALA A 191 9.42 -20.68 -11.34
N ALA A 192 9.68 -21.21 -12.55
CA ALA A 192 9.03 -22.44 -13.02
C ALA A 192 9.37 -23.69 -12.18
N GLU A 193 10.52 -23.71 -11.51
CA GLU A 193 10.93 -24.83 -10.65
C GLU A 193 10.27 -24.75 -9.28
N VAL A 194 9.93 -23.54 -8.82
CA VAL A 194 9.33 -23.27 -7.51
C VAL A 194 7.80 -23.30 -7.55
N LEU A 195 7.21 -22.66 -8.57
CA LEU A 195 5.76 -22.51 -8.70
C LEU A 195 5.14 -23.56 -9.62
N GLY A 196 5.97 -24.29 -10.38
CA GLY A 196 5.54 -25.26 -11.38
C GLY A 196 5.18 -24.60 -12.73
N PRO A 197 5.06 -25.39 -13.82
CA PRO A 197 4.50 -24.90 -15.08
C PRO A 197 2.99 -24.71 -14.98
N GLY A 198 2.39 -23.85 -15.82
CA GLY A 198 0.94 -23.62 -15.83
C GLY A 198 0.52 -22.34 -15.13
N THR A 199 -0.78 -22.05 -15.12
CA THR A 199 -1.43 -21.07 -14.22
C THR A 199 -2.16 -21.75 -13.07
N GLY A 200 -2.04 -23.08 -12.94
CA GLY A 200 -2.74 -23.85 -11.91
C GLY A 200 -2.33 -23.52 -10.47
N TRP A 201 -1.22 -22.78 -10.29
CA TRP A 201 -0.79 -22.19 -9.03
C TRP A 201 -1.49 -20.86 -8.72
N ILE A 202 -2.19 -20.25 -9.67
CA ILE A 202 -3.06 -19.11 -9.38
C ILE A 202 -4.35 -19.73 -8.85
N GLU A 203 -4.50 -19.67 -7.54
CA GLU A 203 -5.50 -20.45 -6.79
C GLU A 203 -6.94 -19.99 -7.04
N TYR A 204 -7.13 -18.92 -7.80
CA TYR A 204 -8.40 -18.22 -7.89
C TYR A 204 -8.70 -17.89 -9.38
N LYS A 205 -9.94 -18.14 -9.80
CA LYS A 205 -10.40 -18.04 -11.22
C LYS A 205 -11.49 -17.00 -11.41
N GLU A 206 -11.63 -16.08 -10.48
CA GLU A 206 -12.80 -15.21 -10.37
C GLU A 206 -12.87 -14.17 -11.47
N TYR A 207 -11.77 -13.91 -12.19
CA TYR A 207 -11.84 -13.18 -13.45
C TYR A 207 -12.74 -13.86 -14.50
N ASP A 208 -13.00 -15.17 -14.39
CA ASP A 208 -13.99 -15.88 -15.22
C ASP A 208 -15.43 -15.54 -14.84
N ASN A 209 -15.66 -15.11 -13.59
CA ASN A 209 -16.97 -14.81 -13.01
C ASN A 209 -17.02 -13.37 -12.44
N ALA A 210 -16.21 -12.45 -12.96
CA ALA A 210 -16.19 -11.08 -12.50
C ALA A 210 -17.59 -10.47 -12.65
N ALA A 211 -18.04 -9.69 -11.67
CA ALA A 211 -19.37 -9.09 -11.69
C ALA A 211 -19.55 -8.17 -12.91
N GLU A 212 -18.48 -7.46 -13.26
CA GLU A 212 -18.42 -6.58 -14.42
C GLU A 212 -17.16 -6.88 -15.25
N PRO A 213 -17.19 -7.93 -16.10
CA PRO A 213 -15.98 -8.42 -16.77
C PRO A 213 -15.38 -7.42 -17.77
N ASN A 214 -16.21 -6.50 -18.28
CA ASN A 214 -15.83 -5.46 -19.23
C ASN A 214 -15.64 -4.08 -18.57
N HIS A 215 -15.79 -3.95 -17.25
CA HIS A 215 -15.55 -2.69 -16.57
C HIS A 215 -14.06 -2.33 -16.64
N GLU A 216 -13.79 -1.09 -17.03
CA GLU A 216 -12.44 -0.54 -17.12
C GLU A 216 -12.05 0.11 -15.79
N TRP A 217 -11.34 -0.64 -14.95
CA TRP A 217 -10.90 -0.19 -13.63
C TRP A 217 -9.71 0.78 -13.79
N PRO A 218 -9.85 2.07 -13.43
CA PRO A 218 -8.85 3.08 -13.79
C PRO A 218 -7.65 3.08 -12.84
N TRP A 219 -6.49 3.44 -13.37
CA TRP A 219 -5.29 3.71 -12.57
C TRP A 219 -5.45 4.98 -11.74
N LEU A 220 -6.07 6.02 -12.31
CA LEU A 220 -6.45 7.24 -11.61
C LEU A 220 -7.82 7.03 -10.97
N ILE A 221 -7.86 6.99 -9.65
CA ILE A 221 -9.07 6.70 -8.87
C ILE A 221 -9.54 7.99 -8.21
N GLU A 222 -10.49 8.67 -8.85
CA GLU A 222 -11.10 9.88 -8.31
C GLU A 222 -11.94 9.58 -7.06
N THR A 223 -12.08 10.60 -6.21
CA THR A 223 -13.03 10.56 -5.10
C THR A 223 -14.44 10.63 -5.66
N ASP A 224 -15.14 9.49 -5.64
CA ASP A 224 -16.48 9.35 -6.19
C ASP A 224 -17.36 8.52 -5.24
N LEU A 225 -18.13 9.23 -4.41
CA LEU A 225 -19.06 8.59 -3.47
C LEU A 225 -20.24 7.90 -4.18
N GLY A 226 -20.58 8.32 -5.41
CA GLY A 226 -21.64 7.69 -6.19
C GLY A 226 -21.21 6.31 -6.66
N GLU A 227 -20.04 6.24 -7.29
CA GLU A 227 -19.44 4.98 -7.72
C GLU A 227 -19.13 4.08 -6.53
N ALA A 228 -18.61 4.64 -5.43
CA ALA A 228 -18.39 3.88 -4.19
C ALA A 228 -19.67 3.21 -3.67
N ASN A 229 -20.80 3.94 -3.61
CA ASN A 229 -22.08 3.37 -3.18
C ASN A 229 -22.55 2.27 -4.16
N ARG A 230 -22.43 2.50 -5.47
CA ARG A 230 -22.80 1.52 -6.51
C ARG A 230 -22.02 0.22 -6.35
N LEU A 231 -20.70 0.30 -6.12
CA LEU A 231 -19.84 -0.87 -5.95
C LEU A 231 -20.16 -1.65 -4.68
N LEU A 232 -20.46 -0.96 -3.56
CA LEU A 232 -20.90 -1.64 -2.34
C LEU A 232 -22.28 -2.28 -2.47
N ASP A 233 -23.22 -1.66 -3.20
CA ASP A 233 -24.51 -2.27 -3.53
C ASP A 233 -24.31 -3.51 -4.41
N LEU A 234 -23.44 -3.42 -5.42
CA LEU A 234 -23.11 -4.53 -6.32
C LEU A 234 -22.46 -5.69 -5.57
N ALA A 235 -21.62 -5.40 -4.57
CA ALA A 235 -21.03 -6.38 -3.66
C ALA A 235 -22.02 -7.00 -2.66
N GLY A 236 -23.32 -6.67 -2.73
CA GLY A 236 -24.32 -7.26 -1.83
C GLY A 236 -24.43 -6.59 -0.47
N TYR A 237 -23.85 -5.41 -0.28
CA TYR A 237 -23.88 -4.66 0.98
C TYR A 237 -24.71 -3.38 0.89
N PRO A 238 -26.00 -3.39 0.49
CA PRO A 238 -26.82 -2.18 0.45
C PRO A 238 -26.96 -1.53 1.83
N LYS A 239 -27.20 -0.22 1.90
CA LYS A 239 -27.48 0.46 3.18
C LYS A 239 -28.71 -0.17 3.84
N GLY A 240 -28.56 -0.63 5.07
CA GLY A 240 -29.66 -1.09 5.92
C GLY A 240 -30.62 0.03 6.29
N SER A 241 -31.72 -0.33 6.95
CA SER A 241 -32.72 0.64 7.43
C SER A 241 -32.16 1.63 8.48
N ASP A 242 -31.09 1.24 9.16
CA ASP A 242 -30.32 2.06 10.09
C ASP A 242 -29.22 2.89 9.41
N GLY A 243 -29.10 2.78 8.08
CA GLY A 243 -28.08 3.46 7.27
C GLY A 243 -26.73 2.76 7.27
N VAL A 244 -26.58 1.60 7.94
CA VAL A 244 -25.32 0.85 8.04
C VAL A 244 -25.30 -0.29 7.03
N ARG A 245 -24.16 -0.49 6.36
CA ARG A 245 -23.90 -1.60 5.42
C ARG A 245 -23.24 -2.76 6.14
N PHE A 246 -22.08 -2.50 6.74
CA PHE A 246 -21.31 -3.44 7.56
C PHE A 246 -20.38 -2.65 8.50
N GLU A 247 -19.73 -3.36 9.43
CA GLU A 247 -18.74 -2.78 10.33
C GLU A 247 -17.32 -3.17 9.92
N ILE A 248 -16.39 -2.21 10.03
CA ILE A 248 -14.96 -2.43 9.80
C ILE A 248 -14.15 -1.84 10.94
N LYS A 249 -13.06 -2.51 11.30
CA LYS A 249 -12.05 -1.94 12.20
C LYS A 249 -10.87 -1.46 11.37
N MET A 250 -10.34 -0.28 11.69
CA MET A 250 -9.13 0.23 11.03
C MET A 250 -8.06 0.56 12.04
N ASN A 251 -6.85 0.08 11.79
CA ASN A 251 -5.70 0.36 12.61
C ASN A 251 -5.03 1.68 12.21
N LYS A 252 -4.78 2.54 13.20
CA LYS A 252 -3.99 3.76 13.03
C LYS A 252 -2.90 3.88 14.10
N TYR A 253 -1.78 4.45 13.71
CA TYR A 253 -0.64 4.78 14.56
C TYR A 253 0.16 5.92 13.92
N ASN A 254 1.11 6.50 14.65
CA ASN A 254 2.08 7.42 14.05
C ASN A 254 2.88 6.65 13.00
N CYS A 255 2.73 7.06 11.74
CA CYS A 255 3.38 6.43 10.60
C CYS A 255 4.36 7.41 9.95
N GLU A 256 4.62 7.18 8.68
CA GLU A 256 5.47 7.93 7.76
C GLU A 256 5.34 9.45 7.90
N THR A 257 4.12 9.98 7.93
CA THR A 257 3.82 11.41 8.05
C THR A 257 3.89 11.96 9.47
N GLY A 258 4.27 11.14 10.46
CA GLY A 258 4.27 11.48 11.87
C GLY A 258 2.86 11.46 12.47
N ALA A 259 2.58 12.38 13.39
CA ALA A 259 1.29 12.42 14.10
C ALA A 259 0.09 12.69 13.18
N VAL A 260 0.28 13.40 12.06
CA VAL A 260 -0.82 13.67 11.11
C VAL A 260 -1.38 12.40 10.49
N CYS A 261 -0.63 11.29 10.49
CA CYS A 261 -1.10 10.00 10.03
C CYS A 261 -2.40 9.55 10.74
N LEU A 262 -2.54 9.91 12.03
CA LEU A 262 -3.75 9.60 12.78
C LEU A 262 -4.98 10.34 12.22
N GLU A 263 -4.81 11.60 11.85
CA GLU A 263 -5.85 12.43 11.23
C GLU A 263 -6.13 12.01 9.78
N GLN A 264 -5.10 11.55 9.06
CA GLN A 264 -5.26 10.98 7.71
C GLN A 264 -6.09 9.68 7.76
N ALA A 265 -5.88 8.84 8.77
CA ALA A 265 -6.72 7.68 8.99
C ALA A 265 -8.15 8.06 9.39
N ASP A 266 -8.34 9.12 10.17
CA ASP A 266 -9.69 9.63 10.48
C ASP A 266 -10.40 10.17 9.23
N ALA A 267 -9.68 10.80 8.30
CA ALA A 267 -10.24 11.25 7.02
C ALA A 267 -10.66 10.07 6.12
N VAL A 268 -9.89 8.99 6.08
CA VAL A 268 -10.29 7.75 5.39
C VAL A 268 -11.55 7.15 6.03
N ALA A 269 -11.58 7.08 7.37
CA ALA A 269 -12.73 6.57 8.10
C ALA A 269 -13.99 7.39 7.82
N ALA A 270 -13.89 8.72 7.83
CA ALA A 270 -15.01 9.62 7.54
C ALA A 270 -15.61 9.35 6.14
N GLY A 271 -14.76 9.19 5.11
CA GLY A 271 -15.22 8.84 3.77
C GLY A 271 -15.98 7.50 3.73
N TRP A 272 -15.53 6.50 4.48
CA TRP A 272 -16.21 5.20 4.60
C TRP A 272 -17.53 5.31 5.38
N GLU A 273 -17.58 6.13 6.43
CA GLU A 273 -18.80 6.39 7.20
C GLU A 273 -19.89 7.07 6.36
N GLU A 274 -19.54 7.94 5.40
CA GLU A 274 -20.50 8.52 4.44
C GLU A 274 -21.16 7.45 3.55
N LEU A 275 -20.44 6.37 3.25
CA LEU A 275 -20.99 5.20 2.56
C LEU A 275 -21.89 4.34 3.44
N GLY A 276 -21.99 4.62 4.75
CA GLY A 276 -22.70 3.76 5.70
C GLY A 276 -21.85 2.58 6.17
N VAL A 277 -20.53 2.59 5.97
CA VAL A 277 -19.62 1.60 6.55
C VAL A 277 -19.20 2.09 7.92
N LYS A 278 -19.62 1.38 8.97
CA LYS A 278 -19.37 1.81 10.35
C LYS A 278 -17.94 1.48 10.74
N VAL A 279 -17.14 2.51 10.98
CA VAL A 279 -15.70 2.34 11.26
C VAL A 279 -15.44 2.38 12.77
N THR A 280 -14.71 1.39 13.27
CA THR A 280 -14.12 1.43 14.61
C THR A 280 -12.61 1.67 14.50
N MET A 281 -12.16 2.83 14.95
CA MET A 281 -10.74 3.20 14.94
C MET A 281 -9.98 2.52 16.08
N LEU A 282 -8.97 1.73 15.72
CA LEU A 282 -8.05 1.07 16.64
C LEU A 282 -6.74 1.86 16.69
N THR A 283 -6.63 2.75 17.68
CA THR A 283 -5.38 3.47 17.96
C THR A 283 -4.49 2.58 18.81
N GLU A 284 -3.48 1.99 18.20
CA GLU A 284 -2.59 1.00 18.82
C GLU A 284 -1.13 1.42 18.67
N GLU A 285 -0.24 0.82 19.46
CA GLU A 285 1.21 1.04 19.31
C GLU A 285 1.75 0.25 18.11
N TYR A 286 2.69 0.85 17.35
CA TYR A 286 3.24 0.28 16.12
C TYR A 286 3.74 -1.16 16.30
N GLY A 287 4.56 -1.41 17.31
CA GLY A 287 5.11 -2.72 17.65
C GLY A 287 4.04 -3.77 17.97
N ALA A 288 2.90 -3.38 18.55
CA ALA A 288 1.78 -4.28 18.85
C ALA A 288 0.97 -4.73 17.61
N VAL A 289 0.99 -3.94 16.53
CA VAL A 289 0.34 -4.31 15.26
C VAL A 289 1.32 -5.03 14.33
N VAL A 290 2.50 -4.43 14.13
CA VAL A 290 3.46 -4.85 13.11
C VAL A 290 4.23 -6.10 13.52
N VAL A 291 4.64 -6.20 14.79
CA VAL A 291 5.62 -7.19 15.25
C VAL A 291 5.03 -8.33 16.11
N PRO A 292 3.70 -8.49 16.15
CA PRO A 292 3.15 -9.86 16.11
C PRO A 292 2.17 -10.07 14.95
N ARG A 293 1.12 -9.24 14.79
CA ARG A 293 0.02 -9.59 13.87
C ARG A 293 0.41 -9.59 12.40
N MET A 294 1.09 -8.56 11.93
CA MET A 294 1.50 -8.53 10.53
C MET A 294 2.58 -9.57 10.22
N ARG A 295 3.58 -9.71 11.11
CA ARG A 295 4.60 -10.77 11.01
C ARG A 295 3.98 -12.17 10.93
N ASP A 296 3.02 -12.44 11.81
CA ASP A 296 2.41 -13.78 11.97
C ASP A 296 1.22 -13.98 11.02
N ARG A 297 0.92 -13.00 10.15
CA ARG A 297 -0.18 -13.00 9.17
C ARG A 297 -1.57 -13.18 9.79
N THR A 298 -1.76 -12.58 10.96
CA THR A 298 -3.01 -12.62 11.74
C THR A 298 -3.68 -11.25 11.84
N GLN A 299 -3.29 -10.29 11.00
CA GLN A 299 -3.91 -8.97 10.91
C GLN A 299 -5.03 -8.98 9.85
N PRO A 300 -6.31 -8.87 10.23
CA PRO A 300 -7.41 -8.76 9.27
C PRO A 300 -7.82 -7.30 8.99
N TRP A 301 -7.37 -6.35 9.82
CA TRP A 301 -7.83 -4.97 9.74
C TRP A 301 -7.00 -4.15 8.75
N PRO A 302 -7.62 -3.30 7.91
CA PRO A 302 -6.90 -2.31 7.13
C PRO A 302 -6.02 -1.42 8.02
N VAL A 303 -4.91 -0.97 7.45
CA VAL A 303 -3.91 -0.15 8.14
C VAL A 303 -3.54 1.03 7.26
N VAL A 304 -3.58 2.24 7.82
CA VAL A 304 -3.02 3.43 7.15
C VAL A 304 -1.53 3.52 7.45
N LYS A 305 -0.71 3.23 6.43
CA LYS A 305 0.76 3.36 6.40
C LYS A 305 1.27 3.12 4.98
N ASN A 306 2.55 3.31 4.74
CA ASN A 306 3.21 2.65 3.61
C ASN A 306 3.59 1.22 3.99
N CYS A 307 3.62 0.30 3.04
CA CYS A 307 4.26 -0.98 3.26
C CYS A 307 5.78 -0.88 3.09
N SER A 308 6.32 -1.32 1.96
CA SER A 308 7.77 -1.37 1.70
C SER A 308 8.22 -0.44 0.58
N VAL A 309 7.29 0.35 0.02
CA VAL A 309 7.64 1.38 -0.96
C VAL A 309 7.96 2.64 -0.18
N GLU A 310 9.25 2.85 0.06
CA GLU A 310 9.69 4.02 0.80
C GLU A 310 9.67 5.28 -0.07
N THR A 311 9.63 5.14 -1.41
CA THR A 311 9.75 6.27 -2.34
C THR A 311 9.19 6.02 -3.73
N ALA A 312 8.70 7.08 -4.39
CA ALA A 312 8.27 7.07 -5.79
C ALA A 312 9.41 7.02 -6.82
N ASN A 313 10.64 7.01 -6.34
CA ASN A 313 11.79 6.61 -7.14
C ASN A 313 11.88 5.07 -7.29
N TYR A 314 10.78 4.35 -7.07
CA TYR A 314 10.68 2.92 -7.34
C TYR A 314 10.92 2.67 -8.84
N PRO A 315 12.01 1.99 -9.23
CA PRO A 315 12.33 1.80 -10.63
C PRO A 315 11.26 0.99 -11.36
N PHE A 316 10.97 1.39 -12.59
CA PHE A 316 9.94 0.77 -13.44
C PHE A 316 10.26 -0.66 -13.87
N ASP A 317 11.47 -1.15 -13.57
CA ASP A 317 11.94 -2.50 -13.85
C ASP A 317 12.21 -3.31 -12.57
N TRP A 318 11.73 -2.84 -11.40
CA TRP A 318 11.85 -3.56 -10.14
C TRP A 318 10.70 -4.54 -9.91
N PRO A 319 10.96 -5.65 -9.18
CA PRO A 319 9.94 -6.63 -8.77
C PRO A 319 8.86 -5.99 -7.88
N PRO A 320 7.83 -6.70 -7.41
CA PRO A 320 7.10 -6.25 -6.23
C PRO A 320 8.04 -6.20 -5.02
N PRO A 321 7.75 -5.40 -3.97
CA PRO A 321 8.48 -5.48 -2.72
C PRO A 321 8.34 -6.88 -2.11
N SER A 322 9.38 -7.38 -1.45
CA SER A 322 9.31 -8.71 -0.81
C SER A 322 8.22 -8.81 0.27
N ALA A 323 7.81 -7.68 0.85
CA ALA A 323 6.76 -7.58 1.87
C ALA A 323 5.36 -7.92 1.37
N ASP A 324 5.15 -7.86 0.06
CA ASP A 324 3.88 -8.12 -0.65
C ASP A 324 3.75 -9.60 -1.06
N SER A 325 4.73 -10.41 -0.67
CA SER A 325 4.91 -11.79 -1.07
C SER A 325 5.42 -12.63 0.11
N THR A 326 5.48 -13.93 -0.09
CA THR A 326 5.97 -14.86 0.95
C THR A 326 7.48 -14.74 1.19
N PHE A 327 8.22 -14.00 0.35
CA PHE A 327 9.65 -13.73 0.54
C PHE A 327 9.96 -12.95 1.83
N SER A 328 8.99 -12.21 2.35
CA SER A 328 9.14 -11.55 3.65
C SER A 328 9.08 -12.52 4.83
N ARG A 329 8.52 -13.73 4.71
CA ARG A 329 8.40 -14.65 5.85
C ARG A 329 9.77 -15.11 6.42
N PRO A 330 9.89 -15.33 7.74
CA PRO A 330 8.91 -15.06 8.81
C PRO A 330 9.00 -13.62 9.35
N ALA A 331 9.59 -12.69 8.60
CA ALA A 331 9.70 -11.29 9.00
C ALA A 331 8.39 -10.53 8.70
N TRP A 332 8.42 -9.25 9.01
CA TRP A 332 7.30 -8.35 8.72
C TRP A 332 7.02 -8.26 7.21
N GLY A 333 5.74 -8.14 6.86
CA GLY A 333 5.25 -7.85 5.50
C GLY A 333 3.86 -7.20 5.55
N CYS A 334 3.31 -6.84 4.39
CA CYS A 334 2.02 -6.14 4.27
C CYS A 334 0.82 -6.99 4.70
N SER A 335 1.07 -8.29 4.92
CA SER A 335 0.10 -9.26 5.42
C SER A 335 -1.05 -9.58 4.48
N PHE A 336 -0.94 -9.19 3.21
CA PHE A 336 -1.52 -9.92 2.10
C PHE A 336 -0.37 -10.66 1.40
N GLU A 337 -0.66 -11.82 0.82
CA GLU A 337 0.30 -12.64 0.11
C GLU A 337 -0.43 -13.36 -1.02
N ASN A 338 0.16 -13.43 -2.20
CA ASN A 338 -0.42 -14.24 -3.26
C ASN A 338 0.65 -14.78 -4.20
N ARG A 339 0.31 -15.86 -4.87
CA ARG A 339 1.25 -16.63 -5.67
C ARG A 339 1.69 -15.90 -6.95
N PHE A 340 0.85 -14.99 -7.46
CA PHE A 340 1.22 -14.13 -8.58
C PHE A 340 2.32 -13.13 -8.20
N LEU A 341 2.26 -12.51 -7.03
CA LEU A 341 3.32 -11.62 -6.55
C LEU A 341 4.59 -12.40 -6.20
N ASP A 342 4.49 -13.64 -5.70
CA ASP A 342 5.66 -14.54 -5.58
C ASP A 342 6.30 -14.80 -6.96
N TYR A 343 5.48 -15.09 -7.98
CA TYR A 343 5.93 -15.29 -9.36
C TYR A 343 6.63 -14.04 -9.92
N MET A 344 5.97 -12.88 -9.86
CA MET A 344 6.53 -11.63 -10.39
C MET A 344 7.81 -11.23 -9.65
N TYR A 345 7.90 -11.49 -8.33
CA TYR A 345 9.14 -11.30 -7.58
C TYR A 345 10.28 -12.12 -8.14
N MET A 346 10.05 -13.40 -8.45
CA MET A 346 11.07 -14.29 -8.99
C MET A 346 11.41 -13.98 -10.46
N GLU A 347 10.41 -13.73 -11.30
CA GLU A 347 10.59 -13.45 -12.73
C GLU A 347 11.38 -12.18 -12.97
N ILE A 348 10.98 -11.09 -12.32
CA ILE A 348 11.60 -9.78 -12.54
C ILE A 348 13.03 -9.81 -12.04
N ASN A 349 13.29 -10.39 -10.85
CA ASN A 349 14.66 -10.54 -10.33
C ASN A 349 15.51 -11.52 -11.17
N GLY A 350 14.91 -12.56 -11.73
CA GLY A 350 15.60 -13.54 -12.58
C GLY A 350 15.90 -13.04 -14.00
N THR A 351 15.21 -12.00 -14.45
CA THR A 351 15.30 -11.48 -15.82
C THR A 351 16.38 -10.42 -15.96
N ARG A 352 17.35 -10.66 -16.86
CA ARG A 352 18.45 -9.69 -17.12
C ARG A 352 18.06 -8.56 -18.07
N ASP A 353 17.14 -8.81 -19.00
CA ASP A 353 16.69 -7.81 -19.97
C ASP A 353 15.80 -6.75 -19.30
N LYS A 354 16.15 -5.47 -19.46
CA LYS A 354 15.44 -4.37 -18.80
C LYS A 354 14.03 -4.17 -19.37
N ALA A 355 13.87 -4.21 -20.69
CA ALA A 355 12.58 -3.99 -21.31
C ALA A 355 11.59 -5.10 -20.92
N LYS A 356 12.06 -6.36 -20.86
CA LYS A 356 11.27 -7.48 -20.36
C LYS A 356 10.88 -7.30 -18.89
N ARG A 357 11.75 -6.75 -18.04
CA ARG A 357 11.41 -6.41 -16.64
C ARG A 357 10.36 -5.29 -16.55
N GLU A 358 10.43 -4.28 -17.41
CA GLU A 358 9.44 -3.20 -17.47
C GLU A 358 8.05 -3.72 -17.91
N ASP A 359 8.01 -4.63 -18.89
CA ASP A 359 6.77 -5.29 -19.32
C ASP A 359 6.18 -6.17 -18.19
N LEU A 360 7.02 -6.93 -17.48
CA LEU A 360 6.60 -7.69 -16.30
C LEU A 360 6.08 -6.75 -15.21
N HIS A 361 6.77 -5.64 -14.93
CA HIS A 361 6.34 -4.68 -13.92
C HIS A 361 4.97 -4.09 -14.22
N LEU A 362 4.67 -3.76 -15.48
CA LEU A 362 3.33 -3.29 -15.87
C LEU A 362 2.23 -4.32 -15.61
N ASP A 363 2.46 -5.58 -15.97
CA ASP A 363 1.51 -6.66 -15.70
C ASP A 363 1.27 -6.86 -14.19
N MET A 364 2.31 -6.66 -13.38
CA MET A 364 2.22 -6.68 -11.93
C MET A 364 1.41 -5.50 -11.38
N VAL A 365 1.65 -4.29 -11.89
CA VAL A 365 0.91 -3.09 -11.44
C VAL A 365 -0.59 -3.21 -11.80
N ASP A 366 -0.92 -3.69 -13.00
CA ASP A 366 -2.31 -3.96 -13.40
C ASP A 366 -3.00 -4.94 -12.44
N TYR A 367 -2.28 -5.97 -12.02
CA TYR A 367 -2.77 -6.92 -11.02
C TYR A 367 -3.07 -6.26 -9.68
N TYR A 368 -2.18 -5.39 -9.18
CA TYR A 368 -2.42 -4.64 -7.95
C TYR A 368 -3.65 -3.77 -8.03
N TYR A 369 -3.83 -3.07 -9.15
CA TYR A 369 -5.03 -2.25 -9.39
C TYR A 369 -6.27 -3.12 -9.39
N TYR A 370 -6.31 -4.19 -10.22
CA TYR A 370 -7.49 -5.03 -10.33
C TYR A 370 -7.96 -5.56 -8.97
N TRP A 371 -7.04 -6.08 -8.16
CA TRP A 371 -7.35 -6.65 -6.84
C TRP A 371 -7.48 -5.63 -5.71
N GLN A 372 -7.05 -4.39 -5.95
CA GLN A 372 -7.04 -3.28 -5.02
C GLN A 372 -6.44 -3.64 -3.64
N LEU A 373 -5.25 -4.22 -3.63
CA LEU A 373 -4.53 -4.61 -2.39
C LEU A 373 -3.92 -3.41 -1.64
N TYR A 374 -3.80 -2.27 -2.33
CA TYR A 374 -3.43 -0.99 -1.77
C TYR A 374 -4.40 0.09 -2.24
N SER A 375 -5.21 0.63 -1.35
CA SER A 375 -5.92 1.88 -1.65
C SER A 375 -4.95 3.03 -1.37
N GLY A 376 -4.18 3.43 -2.40
CA GLY A 376 -3.23 4.54 -2.28
C GLY A 376 -3.91 5.81 -1.79
N MET A 377 -3.22 6.65 -1.02
CA MET A 377 -3.76 7.89 -0.49
C MET A 377 -3.00 9.10 -1.02
N VAL A 378 -1.80 9.33 -0.49
CA VAL A 378 -1.02 10.53 -0.75
C VAL A 378 0.47 10.21 -0.73
N GLN A 379 1.22 11.07 -1.40
CA GLN A 379 2.66 10.97 -1.52
C GLN A 379 3.30 12.31 -1.09
N PRO A 380 3.61 12.49 0.20
CA PRO A 380 4.21 13.72 0.70
C PRO A 380 5.69 13.87 0.36
N PRO A 381 6.19 15.11 0.17
CA PRO A 381 7.61 15.39 -0.05
C PRO A 381 8.43 15.13 1.22
N ARG A 382 9.70 14.75 1.09
CA ARG A 382 10.63 14.63 2.23
C ARG A 382 11.36 15.95 2.46
N GLY A 383 11.43 16.42 3.71
CA GLY A 383 12.10 17.67 4.04
C GLY A 383 12.22 17.98 5.52
N VAL A 384 12.75 19.17 5.80
CA VAL A 384 12.97 19.68 7.17
C VAL A 384 12.51 21.13 7.27
N ALA A 385 12.20 21.57 8.49
CA ALA A 385 12.06 22.99 8.78
C ALA A 385 13.45 23.65 8.87
N ALA A 386 13.54 24.90 8.44
CA ALA A 386 14.76 25.68 8.45
C ALA A 386 14.52 27.13 8.89
N ASN A 387 15.53 27.72 9.51
CA ASN A 387 15.63 29.16 9.63
C ASN A 387 16.19 29.76 8.32
N PRO A 388 15.40 30.51 7.55
CA PRO A 388 15.84 31.05 6.25
C PRO A 388 16.95 32.11 6.39
N LYS A 389 17.24 32.59 7.62
CA LYS A 389 18.36 33.50 7.87
C LYS A 389 19.71 32.79 7.92
N THR A 390 19.72 31.47 8.10
CA THR A 390 20.96 30.69 8.24
C THR A 390 21.10 29.61 7.18
N VAL A 391 20.00 29.12 6.61
CA VAL A 391 20.02 28.10 5.54
C VAL A 391 19.22 28.56 4.31
N VAL A 392 19.85 28.49 3.14
CA VAL A 392 19.23 28.81 1.84
C VAL A 392 18.51 27.59 1.27
N SER A 393 19.16 26.44 1.23
CA SER A 393 18.62 25.21 0.64
C SER A 393 19.37 23.98 1.12
N TRP A 394 18.76 22.81 0.99
CA TRP A 394 19.44 21.54 1.16
C TRP A 394 18.91 20.57 0.10
N ASN A 395 19.80 20.07 -0.76
CA ASN A 395 19.44 19.09 -1.79
C ASN A 395 20.28 17.81 -1.63
N SER A 396 19.73 16.83 -0.95
CA SER A 396 20.28 15.49 -0.78
C SER A 396 19.65 14.49 -1.76
N ARG A 397 20.26 13.30 -1.88
CA ARG A 397 19.59 12.14 -2.49
C ARG A 397 18.81 11.36 -1.43
N SER A 398 17.81 10.61 -1.88
CA SER A 398 17.07 9.65 -1.05
C SER A 398 18.00 8.70 -0.29
N THR A 399 17.65 8.50 0.97
CA THR A 399 18.08 7.36 1.78
C THR A 399 16.81 6.61 2.18
N ALA A 400 16.90 5.28 2.27
CA ALA A 400 15.78 4.39 2.61
C ALA A 400 14.90 4.95 3.75
N ALA A 401 15.54 5.32 4.88
CA ALA A 401 14.84 5.81 6.06
C ALA A 401 15.51 7.03 6.72
N GLY A 402 15.44 8.22 6.11
CA GLY A 402 15.88 9.43 6.83
C GLY A 402 15.56 10.77 6.16
N PHE A 403 15.19 11.75 6.98
CA PHE A 403 15.20 13.19 6.63
C PHE A 403 16.62 13.75 6.54
N TRP A 404 17.58 13.01 7.10
CA TRP A 404 18.96 13.42 7.29
C TRP A 404 19.88 12.61 6.37
N GLY A 405 20.35 13.26 5.31
CA GLY A 405 21.33 12.69 4.39
C GLY A 405 22.24 13.77 3.82
N ARG A 406 23.55 13.48 3.78
CA ARG A 406 24.54 14.32 3.10
C ARG A 406 24.52 15.80 3.53
N PRO A 407 24.79 16.13 4.80
CA PRO A 407 24.78 17.51 5.30
C PRO A 407 25.76 18.44 4.57
N GLN A 408 26.75 17.89 3.85
CA GLN A 408 27.62 18.65 2.95
C GLN A 408 26.89 19.35 1.79
N HIS A 409 25.61 19.02 1.53
CA HIS A 409 24.78 19.68 0.52
C HIS A 409 23.90 20.80 1.09
N ILE A 410 24.04 21.12 2.39
CA ILE A 410 23.38 22.28 2.98
C ILE A 410 24.10 23.54 2.47
N ILE A 411 23.33 24.47 1.91
CA ILE A 411 23.81 25.77 1.46
C ILE A 411 23.46 26.79 2.54
N PRO A 412 24.43 27.30 3.32
CA PRO A 412 24.18 28.34 4.32
C PRO A 412 23.97 29.70 3.66
N VAL A 413 23.33 30.63 4.38
CA VAL A 413 23.34 32.05 4.03
C VAL A 413 24.77 32.59 4.23
N GLN A 414 25.27 33.39 3.28
CA GLN A 414 26.61 33.98 3.32
C GLN A 414 26.73 35.15 4.28
#